data_AF-A0A4S3JW38-F1
#
_entry.id   AF-A0A4S3JW38-F1
#
_cell.length_a   1.000
_cell.length_b   1.000
_cell.length_c   1.000
_cell.angle_alpha   90.00
_cell.angle_beta   90.00
_cell.angle_gamma   90.00
#
_symmetry.space_group_name_H-M   'P 1'
#
loop_
_entity.id
_entity.type
_entity.pdbx_description
1 polymer ?
#
loop_
_entity_poly.entity_id
_entity_poly.type
_entity_poly.pdbx_seq_one_letter_code
_entity_poly.pdbx_strand_id
1 'polypeptide(L)'
;MENSRQESFKQLRTPCVELSSVGLKFRGRQASSQDVFRALTPVHNVLIELAKKNALDEKLAEYAFFPLSHIFNETQSITANCLELAVKCLRILIVYGWRERLSSQMGKQLIILLTLIVGGTPDKTSTGETTQSRPAELAVAGLDCLLAIFNVLEGPMAERTIYHEIGTATIVDQTYYAADGLSFSKSTKANNTNTTFL
;
A
#
# COMPACT_ATOMS: atom_id res chain seq x y z
N MET A 1 -23.82 0.09 25.55
CA MET A 1 -22.92 -0.02 24.38
C MET A 1 -21.44 0.21 24.75
N GLU A 2 -21.11 1.03 25.75
CA GLU A 2 -19.72 1.33 26.14
C GLU A 2 -18.92 0.13 26.69
N ASN A 3 -19.59 -0.77 27.43
CA ASN A 3 -19.00 -2.03 27.91
C ASN A 3 -18.55 -2.95 26.76
N SER A 4 -19.30 -2.98 25.64
CA SER A 4 -18.95 -3.83 24.48
C SER A 4 -17.68 -3.36 23.79
N ARG A 5 -17.46 -2.04 23.69
CA ARG A 5 -16.22 -1.49 23.11
C ARG A 5 -15.02 -1.75 24.03
N GLN A 6 -15.20 -1.60 25.35
CA GLN A 6 -14.14 -1.92 26.32
C GLN A 6 -13.77 -3.41 26.29
N GLU A 7 -14.75 -4.30 26.12
CA GLU A 7 -14.56 -5.73 25.92
C GLU A 7 -13.72 -6.00 24.65
N SER A 8 -14.10 -5.40 23.52
CA SER A 8 -13.36 -5.50 22.25
C SER A 8 -11.92 -5.00 22.39
N PHE A 9 -11.73 -3.87 23.08
CA PHE A 9 -10.40 -3.33 23.33
C PHE A 9 -9.55 -4.28 24.20
N LYS A 10 -10.13 -4.86 25.26
CA LYS A 10 -9.41 -5.83 26.10
C LYS A 10 -8.98 -7.05 25.31
N GLN A 11 -9.84 -7.57 24.41
CA GLN A 11 -9.51 -8.71 23.55
C GLN A 11 -8.39 -8.38 22.56
N LEU A 12 -8.40 -7.18 21.98
CA LEU A 12 -7.41 -6.75 20.98
C LEU A 12 -6.08 -6.29 21.61
N ARG A 13 -6.11 -5.72 22.82
CA ARG A 13 -4.93 -5.16 23.50
C ARG A 13 -3.82 -6.18 23.69
N THR A 14 -4.13 -7.32 24.30
CA THR A 14 -3.12 -8.35 24.59
C THR A 14 -2.36 -8.81 23.33
N PRO A 15 -3.02 -9.27 22.25
CA PRO A 15 -2.31 -9.71 21.06
C PRO A 15 -1.60 -8.56 20.32
N CYS A 16 -2.14 -7.33 20.33
CA CYS A 16 -1.47 -6.19 19.71
C CYS A 16 -0.19 -5.77 20.45
N VAL A 17 -0.19 -5.82 21.79
CA VAL A 17 1.01 -5.52 22.61
C VAL A 17 2.10 -6.57 22.39
N GLU A 18 1.71 -7.85 22.35
CA GLU A 18 2.63 -8.94 22.05
C GLU A 18 3.25 -8.79 20.66
N LEU A 19 2.42 -8.51 19.64
CA LEU A 19 2.88 -8.28 18.27
C LEU A 19 3.83 -7.08 18.19
N SER A 20 3.54 -5.99 18.90
CA SER A 20 4.44 -4.82 18.96
C SER A 20 5.79 -5.18 19.58
N SER A 21 5.80 -5.96 20.67
CA SER A 21 7.04 -6.41 21.31
C SER A 21 7.87 -7.27 20.38
N VAL A 22 7.24 -8.24 19.70
CA VAL A 22 7.92 -9.13 18.75
C VAL A 22 8.39 -8.36 17.51
N GLY A 23 7.59 -7.41 17.00
CA GLY A 23 7.98 -6.55 15.87
C GLY A 23 9.21 -5.69 16.17
N LEU A 24 9.30 -5.12 17.38
CA LEU A 24 10.48 -4.39 17.82
C LEU A 24 11.71 -5.29 17.94
N LYS A 25 11.56 -6.50 18.48
CA LYS A 25 12.64 -7.50 18.53
C LYS A 25 13.07 -7.95 17.14
N PHE A 26 12.13 -8.15 16.21
CA PHE A 26 12.40 -8.52 14.83
C PHE A 26 13.26 -7.45 14.12
N ARG A 27 12.87 -6.18 14.26
CA ARG A 27 13.68 -5.05 13.77
C ARG A 27 15.07 -5.00 14.39
N GLY A 28 15.18 -5.34 15.67
CA GLY A 28 16.46 -5.50 16.38
C GLY A 28 17.25 -6.76 16.01
N ARG A 29 16.77 -7.58 15.06
CA ARG A 29 17.33 -8.91 14.68
C ARG A 29 17.40 -9.91 15.85
N GLN A 30 16.52 -9.73 16.83
CA GLN A 30 16.40 -10.57 18.03
C GLN A 30 15.17 -11.50 17.97
N ALA A 31 14.42 -11.48 16.88
CA ALA A 31 13.31 -12.40 16.60
C ALA A 31 13.32 -12.80 15.13
N SER A 32 12.73 -13.96 14.83
CA SER A 32 12.58 -14.47 13.46
C SER A 32 11.24 -14.07 12.85
N SER A 33 11.10 -14.20 11.53
CA SER A 33 9.79 -14.02 10.88
C SER A 33 8.74 -15.02 11.37
N GLN A 34 9.15 -16.22 11.80
CA GLN A 34 8.22 -17.18 12.39
C GLN A 34 7.64 -16.70 13.72
N ASP A 35 8.43 -15.98 14.52
CA ASP A 35 7.94 -15.39 15.78
C ASP A 35 6.92 -14.29 15.49
N VAL A 36 7.17 -13.46 14.48
CA VAL A 36 6.21 -12.44 14.03
C VAL A 36 4.92 -13.11 13.53
N PHE A 37 5.02 -14.17 12.72
CA PHE A 37 3.85 -14.92 12.24
C PHE A 37 3.00 -15.47 13.39
N ARG A 38 3.65 -16.05 14.40
CA ARG A 38 2.99 -16.60 15.60
C ARG A 38 2.30 -15.50 16.40
N ALA A 39 2.91 -14.33 16.56
CA ALA A 39 2.30 -13.20 17.27
C ALA A 39 1.18 -12.52 16.47
N LEU A 40 1.26 -12.55 15.13
CA LEU A 40 0.27 -11.95 14.23
C LEU A 40 -1.01 -12.79 14.13
N THR A 41 -0.91 -14.12 14.27
CA THR A 41 -2.04 -15.04 14.18
C THR A 41 -3.16 -14.75 15.20
N PRO A 42 -2.86 -14.54 16.50
CA PRO A 42 -3.85 -14.10 17.49
C PRO A 42 -4.52 -12.77 17.14
N VAL A 43 -3.77 -11.79 16.62
CA VAL A 43 -4.33 -10.50 16.19
C VAL A 43 -5.35 -10.73 15.07
N HIS A 44 -4.99 -11.49 14.05
CA HIS A 44 -5.88 -11.82 12.93
C HIS A 44 -7.17 -12.51 13.40
N ASN A 45 -7.05 -13.49 14.30
CA ASN A 45 -8.21 -14.22 14.82
C ASN A 45 -9.15 -13.32 15.61
N VAL A 46 -8.61 -12.45 16.47
CA VAL A 46 -9.43 -11.47 17.22
C VAL A 46 -10.09 -10.48 16.26
N LEU A 47 -9.40 -9.99 15.23
CA LEU A 47 -9.97 -9.09 14.24
C LEU A 47 -11.14 -9.75 13.47
N ILE A 48 -11.04 -11.03 13.11
CA ILE A 48 -12.15 -11.78 12.50
C ILE A 48 -13.36 -11.82 13.43
N GLU A 49 -13.15 -12.17 14.70
CA GLU A 49 -14.24 -12.28 15.67
C GLU A 49 -14.91 -10.93 15.95
N LEU A 50 -14.13 -9.86 16.04
CA LEU A 50 -14.67 -8.51 16.21
C LEU A 50 -15.39 -8.02 14.95
N ALA A 51 -14.90 -8.37 13.75
CA ALA A 51 -15.56 -8.06 12.49
C ALA A 51 -16.93 -8.75 12.36
N LYS A 52 -17.02 -10.05 12.70
CA LYS A 52 -18.30 -10.80 12.71
C LYS A 52 -19.34 -10.17 13.62
N LYS A 53 -18.91 -9.61 14.75
CA LYS A 53 -19.78 -8.95 15.74
C LYS A 53 -20.05 -7.48 15.43
N ASN A 54 -19.51 -6.95 14.32
CA ASN A 54 -19.57 -5.54 13.97
C ASN A 54 -19.05 -4.64 15.12
N ALA A 55 -18.05 -5.11 15.86
CA ALA A 55 -17.55 -4.52 17.10
C ALA A 55 -16.20 -3.80 16.92
N LEU A 56 -15.76 -3.61 15.67
CA LEU A 56 -14.62 -2.78 15.30
C LEU A 56 -15.09 -1.35 15.04
N ASP A 57 -14.37 -0.40 15.63
CA ASP A 57 -14.53 1.02 15.36
C ASP A 57 -13.21 1.62 14.84
N GLU A 58 -13.27 2.88 14.41
CA GLU A 58 -12.13 3.64 13.90
C GLU A 58 -10.93 3.66 14.86
N LYS A 59 -11.18 3.82 16.17
CA LYS A 59 -10.11 3.88 17.18
C LYS A 59 -9.45 2.52 17.41
N LEU A 60 -10.24 1.45 17.39
CA LEU A 60 -9.72 0.08 17.46
C LEU A 60 -8.94 -0.27 16.19
N ALA A 61 -9.36 0.24 15.04
CA ALA A 61 -8.64 0.06 13.78
C ALA A 61 -7.29 0.76 13.81
N GLU A 62 -7.23 2.02 14.23
CA GLU A 62 -5.97 2.76 14.42
C GLU A 62 -5.04 2.05 15.41
N TYR A 63 -5.60 1.56 16.52
CA TYR A 63 -4.86 0.82 17.53
C TYR A 63 -4.27 -0.50 16.98
N ALA A 64 -5.05 -1.28 16.23
CA ALA A 64 -4.58 -2.51 15.58
C ALA A 64 -3.59 -2.24 14.44
N PHE A 65 -3.74 -1.12 13.75
CA PHE A 65 -2.86 -0.75 12.65
C PHE A 65 -1.45 -0.38 13.14
N PHE A 66 -1.32 0.17 14.34
CA PHE A 66 -0.03 0.53 14.92
C PHE A 66 1.01 -0.63 14.87
N PRO A 67 0.76 -1.83 15.45
CA PRO A 67 1.70 -2.93 15.36
C PRO A 67 1.86 -3.49 13.93
N LEU A 68 0.83 -3.42 13.08
CA LEU A 68 0.93 -3.83 11.67
C LEU A 68 1.86 -2.92 10.87
N SER A 69 1.89 -1.62 11.17
CA SER A 69 2.78 -0.66 10.51
C SER A 69 4.25 -1.04 10.68
N HIS A 70 4.64 -1.56 11.85
CA HIS A 70 5.99 -2.06 12.08
C HIS A 70 6.34 -3.24 11.18
N ILE A 71 5.37 -4.12 10.90
CA ILE A 71 5.56 -5.27 10.00
C ILE A 71 5.70 -4.78 8.56
N PHE A 72 4.84 -3.86 8.13
CA PHE A 72 4.88 -3.30 6.77
C PHE A 72 6.16 -2.51 6.48
N ASN A 73 6.77 -1.91 7.50
CA ASN A 73 8.07 -1.25 7.37
C ASN A 73 9.22 -2.24 7.10
N GLU A 74 9.06 -3.51 7.45
CA GLU A 74 10.08 -4.55 7.26
C GLU A 74 9.72 -5.51 6.11
N THR A 75 8.97 -5.01 5.11
CA THR A 75 8.46 -5.77 3.94
C THR A 75 9.52 -6.48 3.12
N GLN A 76 10.78 -6.02 3.16
CA GLN A 76 11.90 -6.66 2.46
C GLN A 76 12.53 -7.81 3.26
N SER A 77 12.42 -7.78 4.58
CA SER A 77 13.11 -8.69 5.49
C SER A 77 12.21 -9.83 5.98
N ILE A 78 10.89 -9.63 5.96
CA ILE A 78 9.92 -10.57 6.49
C ILE A 78 9.38 -11.52 5.42
N THR A 79 9.10 -12.76 5.79
CA THR A 79 8.55 -13.78 4.88
C THR A 79 7.20 -13.38 4.28
N ALA A 80 6.93 -13.80 3.05
CA ALA A 80 5.69 -13.54 2.34
C ALA A 80 4.42 -13.99 3.10
N ASN A 81 4.46 -15.12 3.81
CA ASN A 81 3.32 -15.60 4.61
C ASN A 81 2.94 -14.63 5.74
N CYS A 82 3.93 -13.94 6.33
CA CYS A 82 3.66 -12.90 7.33
C CYS A 82 3.02 -11.68 6.69
N LEU A 83 3.51 -11.27 5.52
CA LEU A 83 2.92 -10.16 4.78
C LEU A 83 1.49 -10.46 4.37
N GLU A 84 1.22 -11.68 3.88
CA GLU A 84 -0.11 -12.10 3.48
C GLU A 84 -1.09 -11.98 4.65
N LEU A 85 -0.71 -12.50 5.83
CA LEU A 85 -1.53 -12.42 7.02
C LEU A 85 -1.71 -10.97 7.50
N ALA A 86 -0.67 -10.13 7.40
CA ALA A 86 -0.75 -8.73 7.77
C ALA A 86 -1.67 -7.94 6.83
N VAL A 87 -1.62 -8.23 5.53
CA VAL A 87 -2.50 -7.66 4.52
C VAL A 87 -3.95 -8.10 4.75
N LYS A 88 -4.20 -9.36 5.12
CA LYS A 88 -5.53 -9.83 5.51
C LYS A 88 -6.07 -9.08 6.74
N CYS A 89 -5.22 -8.85 7.75
CA CYS A 89 -5.59 -8.00 8.90
C CYS A 89 -5.95 -6.59 8.45
N LEU A 90 -5.12 -5.96 7.62
CA LEU A 90 -5.35 -4.61 7.10
C LEU A 90 -6.68 -4.51 6.35
N ARG A 91 -7.01 -5.49 5.50
CA ARG A 91 -8.31 -5.54 4.81
C ARG A 91 -9.48 -5.54 5.79
N ILE A 92 -9.39 -6.30 6.89
CA ILE A 92 -10.43 -6.30 7.93
C ILE A 92 -10.57 -4.91 8.56
N LEU A 93 -9.45 -4.24 8.86
CA LEU A 93 -9.47 -2.89 9.41
C LEU A 93 -10.13 -1.87 8.46
N ILE A 94 -9.85 -1.96 7.16
CA ILE A 94 -10.47 -1.10 6.14
C ILE A 94 -11.97 -1.34 6.05
N VAL A 95 -12.39 -2.60 5.89
CA VAL A 95 -13.80 -2.95 5.64
C VAL A 95 -14.68 -2.77 6.87
N TYR A 96 -14.17 -3.10 8.06
CA TYR A 96 -14.99 -3.16 9.28
C TYR A 96 -14.67 -2.07 10.29
N GLY A 97 -13.44 -1.56 10.32
CA GLY A 97 -12.97 -0.57 11.28
C GLY A 97 -13.12 0.86 10.77
N TRP A 98 -12.36 1.24 9.75
CA TRP A 98 -12.40 2.58 9.16
C TRP A 98 -13.66 2.82 8.34
N ARG A 99 -14.03 1.90 7.44
CA ARG A 99 -15.15 2.09 6.49
C ARG A 99 -15.02 3.46 5.81
N GLU A 100 -16.14 4.14 5.57
CA GLU A 100 -16.22 5.48 4.98
C GLU A 100 -15.41 6.58 5.72
N ARG A 101 -14.86 6.30 6.91
CA ARG A 101 -14.00 7.24 7.66
C ARG A 101 -12.53 7.14 7.30
N LEU A 102 -12.15 6.26 6.36
CA LEU A 102 -10.78 6.20 5.88
C LEU A 102 -10.38 7.52 5.21
N SER A 103 -9.41 8.23 5.78
CA SER A 103 -8.94 9.49 5.18
C SER A 103 -8.28 9.25 3.82
N SER A 104 -8.52 10.16 2.86
CA SER A 104 -7.93 10.07 1.51
C SER A 104 -6.40 10.00 1.56
N GLN A 105 -5.77 10.71 2.50
CA GLN A 105 -4.32 10.69 2.68
C GLN A 105 -3.81 9.31 3.09
N MET A 106 -4.49 8.65 4.04
CA MET A 106 -4.09 7.31 4.48
C MET A 106 -4.37 6.28 3.38
N GLY A 107 -5.49 6.42 2.66
CA GLY A 107 -5.80 5.63 1.46
C GLY A 107 -4.66 5.65 0.43
N LYS A 108 -4.15 6.84 0.07
CA LYS A 108 -3.00 6.99 -0.85
C LYS A 108 -1.78 6.20 -0.38
N GLN A 109 -1.40 6.34 0.90
CA GLN A 109 -0.23 5.67 1.46
C GLN A 109 -0.38 4.15 1.44
N LEU A 110 -1.58 3.64 1.77
CA LEU A 110 -1.88 2.22 1.73
C LEU A 110 -1.85 1.66 0.30
N ILE A 111 -2.35 2.40 -0.69
CA ILE A 111 -2.28 2.00 -2.11
C ILE A 111 -0.83 1.87 -2.57
N ILE A 112 0.02 2.86 -2.25
CA ILE A 112 1.46 2.83 -2.60
C ILE A 112 2.12 1.61 -1.96
N LEU A 113 1.91 1.41 -0.66
CA LEU A 113 2.46 0.29 0.09
C LEU A 113 2.02 -1.05 -0.50
N LEU A 114 0.73 -1.25 -0.74
CA LEU A 114 0.19 -2.49 -1.29
C LEU A 114 0.68 -2.75 -2.72
N THR A 115 0.84 -1.72 -3.54
CA THR A 115 1.41 -1.85 -4.89
C THR A 115 2.86 -2.31 -4.84
N LEU A 116 3.66 -1.82 -3.89
CA LEU A 116 5.02 -2.31 -3.66
C LEU A 116 5.03 -3.76 -3.12
N ILE A 117 4.03 -4.13 -2.31
CA ILE A 117 3.88 -5.49 -1.79
C ILE A 117 3.41 -6.46 -2.88
N VAL A 118 2.62 -6.03 -3.86
CA VAL A 118 2.16 -6.92 -4.95
C VAL A 118 3.17 -6.94 -6.10
N GLY A 119 3.65 -5.77 -6.53
CA GLY A 119 4.55 -5.61 -7.67
C GLY A 119 6.03 -5.86 -7.37
N GLY A 120 6.42 -5.91 -6.09
CA GLY A 120 7.82 -5.97 -5.70
C GLY A 120 8.53 -4.62 -5.79
N THR A 121 9.71 -4.54 -5.21
CA THR A 121 10.60 -3.37 -5.36
C THR A 121 11.36 -3.47 -6.68
N PRO A 122 11.45 -2.38 -7.45
CA PRO A 122 12.29 -2.32 -8.63
C PRO A 122 13.74 -2.16 -8.17
N ASP A 123 14.35 -3.22 -7.60
CA ASP A 123 15.78 -3.16 -7.31
C ASP A 123 16.56 -3.36 -8.61
N LYS A 124 17.46 -2.42 -8.84
CA LYS A 124 18.31 -2.35 -10.03
C LYS A 124 19.45 -3.33 -9.83
N THR A 125 19.83 -4.03 -10.91
CA THR A 125 20.89 -5.07 -10.95
C THR A 125 20.39 -6.41 -10.43
N SER A 126 19.97 -7.34 -11.28
CA SER A 126 20.93 -8.27 -11.85
C SER A 126 20.40 -8.93 -13.13
N THR A 127 21.29 -9.00 -14.09
CA THR A 127 21.26 -9.86 -15.27
C THR A 127 20.66 -11.24 -14.99
N GLY A 128 19.53 -11.56 -15.65
CA GLY A 128 19.20 -12.94 -16.02
C GLY A 128 18.59 -13.86 -14.96
N GLU A 129 18.23 -13.38 -13.77
CA GLU A 129 17.56 -14.22 -12.78
C GLU A 129 16.06 -13.91 -12.71
N THR A 130 15.28 -14.98 -12.84
CA THR A 130 13.82 -15.05 -12.81
C THR A 130 13.21 -14.00 -11.89
N THR A 131 12.29 -13.19 -12.42
CA THR A 131 11.31 -12.44 -11.62
C THR A 131 10.79 -13.39 -10.55
N GLN A 132 11.27 -13.27 -9.31
CA GLN A 132 10.79 -14.09 -8.20
C GLN A 132 9.35 -13.67 -7.99
N SER A 133 8.46 -14.39 -8.69
CA SER A 133 7.02 -14.19 -8.62
C SER A 133 6.65 -14.34 -7.16
N ARG A 134 6.17 -13.26 -6.55
CA ARG A 134 5.68 -13.31 -5.18
C ARG A 134 4.61 -14.41 -5.09
N PRO A 135 4.47 -15.09 -3.94
CA PRO A 135 3.45 -16.13 -3.79
C PRO A 135 2.08 -15.61 -4.23
N ALA A 136 1.36 -16.43 -5.00
CA ALA A 136 0.09 -16.03 -5.59
C ALA A 136 -0.91 -15.59 -4.49
N GLU A 137 -0.84 -16.23 -3.32
CA GLU A 137 -1.66 -15.94 -2.15
C GLU A 137 -1.45 -14.52 -1.62
N LEU A 138 -0.19 -14.05 -1.60
CA LEU A 138 0.13 -12.68 -1.21
C LEU A 138 -0.38 -11.66 -2.25
N ALA A 139 -0.24 -11.98 -3.54
CA ALA A 139 -0.73 -11.12 -4.61
C ALA A 139 -2.27 -10.99 -4.56
N VAL A 140 -2.98 -12.11 -4.41
CA VAL A 140 -4.44 -12.13 -4.25
C VAL A 140 -4.86 -11.33 -3.01
N ALA A 141 -4.25 -11.57 -1.86
CA ALA A 141 -4.57 -10.83 -0.63
C ALA A 141 -4.31 -9.32 -0.80
N GLY A 142 -3.23 -8.94 -1.48
CA GLY A 142 -2.90 -7.55 -1.78
C GLY A 142 -3.92 -6.88 -2.69
N LEU A 143 -4.32 -7.55 -3.78
CA LEU A 143 -5.35 -7.07 -4.70
C LEU A 143 -6.72 -6.96 -4.02
N ASP A 144 -7.12 -7.94 -3.22
CA ASP A 144 -8.36 -7.90 -2.45
C ASP A 144 -8.38 -6.74 -1.45
N CYS A 145 -7.22 -6.42 -0.87
CA CYS A 145 -7.06 -5.27 0.03
C CYS A 145 -7.15 -3.94 -0.75
N LEU A 146 -6.51 -3.85 -1.92
CA LEU A 146 -6.63 -2.69 -2.81
C LEU A 146 -8.08 -2.43 -3.23
N LEU A 147 -8.81 -3.47 -3.65
CA LEU A 147 -10.23 -3.37 -3.98
C LEU A 147 -11.05 -2.86 -2.80
N ALA A 148 -10.77 -3.33 -1.58
CA ALA A 148 -11.43 -2.85 -0.38
C ALA A 148 -11.17 -1.35 -0.12
N ILE A 149 -9.94 -0.88 -0.36
CA ILE A 149 -9.62 0.56 -0.26
C ILE A 149 -10.41 1.35 -1.29
N PHE A 150 -10.41 0.92 -2.56
CA PHE A 150 -11.11 1.65 -3.62
C PHE A 150 -12.61 1.75 -3.34
N ASN A 151 -13.26 0.65 -2.95
CA ASN A 151 -14.69 0.65 -2.59
C ASN A 151 -15.00 1.58 -1.42
N VAL A 152 -14.11 1.66 -0.42
CA VAL A 152 -14.30 2.53 0.74
C VAL A 152 -14.06 4.00 0.41
N LEU A 153 -13.17 4.27 -0.53
CA LEU A 153 -12.87 5.62 -1.00
C LEU A 153 -13.82 6.09 -2.11
N GLU A 154 -14.78 5.28 -2.58
CA GLU A 154 -15.75 5.71 -3.60
C GLU A 154 -16.54 6.93 -3.13
N GLY A 155 -16.34 8.06 -3.82
CA GLY A 155 -16.99 9.34 -3.53
C GLY A 155 -16.30 10.53 -4.21
N PRO A 156 -17.01 11.66 -4.44
CA PRO A 156 -16.51 12.79 -5.25
C PRO A 156 -15.25 13.47 -4.68
N MET A 157 -14.91 13.25 -3.41
CA MET A 157 -13.69 13.78 -2.79
C MET A 157 -12.45 12.92 -3.05
N ALA A 158 -12.59 11.60 -3.18
CA ALA A 158 -11.47 10.72 -3.52
C ALA A 158 -11.13 10.81 -5.02
N GLU A 159 -12.14 10.98 -5.88
CA GLU A 159 -12.00 11.23 -7.33
C GLU A 159 -11.05 12.40 -7.60
N ARG A 160 -11.29 13.53 -6.92
CA ARG A 160 -10.50 14.76 -7.09
C ARG A 160 -9.11 14.73 -6.46
N THR A 161 -8.90 13.93 -5.40
CA THR A 161 -7.67 14.01 -4.60
C THR A 161 -6.70 12.87 -4.89
N ILE A 162 -7.20 11.68 -5.20
CA ILE A 162 -6.38 10.47 -5.37
C ILE A 162 -6.19 10.17 -6.86
N TYR A 163 -7.28 10.10 -7.62
CA TYR A 163 -7.20 9.71 -9.03
C TYR A 163 -6.73 10.85 -9.93
N HIS A 164 -7.02 12.11 -9.59
CA HIS A 164 -6.54 13.27 -10.35
C HIS A 164 -5.03 13.53 -10.15
N GLU A 165 -4.51 13.45 -8.93
CA GLU A 165 -3.07 13.63 -8.66
C GLU A 165 -2.21 12.49 -9.21
N ILE A 166 -2.69 11.24 -9.13
CA ILE A 166 -1.95 10.11 -9.71
C ILE A 166 -2.05 10.15 -11.25
N GLY A 167 -3.21 10.49 -11.82
CA GLY A 167 -3.40 10.61 -13.26
C GLY A 167 -2.56 11.71 -13.92
N THR A 168 -2.34 12.83 -13.23
CA THR A 168 -1.49 13.94 -13.72
C THR A 168 0.01 13.70 -13.53
N ALA A 169 0.41 12.84 -12.58
CA ALA A 169 1.81 12.48 -12.35
C ALA A 169 2.27 11.24 -13.14
N THR A 170 1.36 10.50 -13.79
CA THR A 170 1.72 9.32 -14.57
C THR A 170 2.06 9.75 -16.00
N ILE A 171 3.36 9.68 -16.36
CA ILE A 171 4.06 9.56 -17.66
C ILE A 171 3.32 9.93 -18.98
N VAL A 172 2.02 9.64 -19.11
CA VAL A 172 1.17 9.94 -20.25
C VAL A 172 1.13 11.45 -20.58
N ASP A 173 1.08 12.33 -19.58
CA ASP A 173 1.14 13.79 -19.82
C ASP A 173 2.53 14.23 -20.33
N GLN A 174 3.58 13.63 -19.77
CA GLN A 174 4.96 13.91 -20.19
C GLN A 174 5.26 13.39 -21.60
N THR A 175 4.55 12.35 -22.06
CA THR A 175 4.57 11.92 -23.47
C THR A 175 3.69 12.75 -24.39
N TYR A 176 2.58 13.31 -23.90
CA TYR A 176 1.73 14.21 -24.69
C TYR A 176 2.45 15.52 -25.02
N TYR A 177 3.13 16.12 -24.04
CA TYR A 177 3.96 17.31 -24.28
C TYR A 177 5.24 17.04 -25.08
N ALA A 178 5.78 15.81 -25.04
CA ALA A 178 6.92 15.44 -25.89
C ALA A 178 6.51 15.18 -27.35
N ALA A 179 5.27 14.78 -27.60
CA ALA A 179 4.75 14.53 -28.95
C ALA A 179 4.38 15.82 -29.68
N ASP A 180 3.90 16.86 -28.98
CA ASP A 180 3.62 18.18 -29.59
C ASP A 180 4.88 19.05 -29.79
N GLY A 181 6.03 18.63 -29.25
CA GLY A 181 7.33 19.30 -29.41
C GLY A 181 8.09 18.96 -30.70
N LEU A 182 7.61 18.01 -31.52
CA LEU A 182 8.22 17.64 -32.80
C LEU A 182 7.47 18.27 -33.98
N SER A 183 7.43 19.61 -34.01
CA SER A 183 7.26 20.31 -35.28
C SER A 183 8.56 20.19 -36.08
N PHE A 184 8.60 19.13 -36.90
CA PHE A 184 9.62 18.90 -37.91
C PHE A 184 9.89 20.18 -38.70
N SER A 185 11.14 20.63 -38.67
CA SER A 185 11.64 21.73 -39.48
C SER A 185 11.40 21.42 -40.96
N LYS A 186 10.52 22.19 -41.61
CA LYS A 186 10.46 22.24 -43.07
C LYS A 186 11.71 22.96 -43.56
N SER A 187 12.63 22.17 -44.10
CA SER A 187 13.77 22.63 -44.88
C SER A 187 13.27 23.32 -46.16
N THR A 188 13.56 24.61 -46.33
CA THR A 188 13.53 25.28 -47.64
C THR A 188 14.88 25.97 -47.84
N LYS A 189 15.69 25.39 -48.72
CA LYS A 189 16.87 26.03 -49.31
C LYS A 189 16.44 27.24 -50.14
N ALA A 190 17.12 28.37 -49.96
CA ALA A 190 17.29 29.36 -51.03
C ALA A 190 18.69 29.97 -50.89
N ASN A 191 19.56 29.63 -51.84
CA ASN A 191 20.83 30.29 -52.09
C ASN A 191 20.60 31.79 -52.33
N ASN A 192 21.45 32.65 -51.76
CA ASN A 192 21.70 33.94 -52.39
C ASN A 192 23.20 34.23 -52.36
N THR A 193 23.81 34.11 -53.54
CA THR A 193 25.18 34.49 -53.85
C THR A 193 25.27 36.02 -53.91
N ASN A 194 26.09 36.62 -53.04
CA ASN A 194 26.60 37.97 -53.27
C ASN A 194 27.88 37.85 -54.11
N THR A 195 27.86 38.45 -55.29
CA THR A 195 29.06 38.80 -56.06
C THR A 195 29.20 40.31 -56.02
N THR A 196 30.24 40.76 -55.33
CA THR A 196 30.83 42.09 -55.44
C THR A 196 31.27 42.37 -56.87
N PHE A 197 30.84 43.49 -57.44
CA PHE A 197 31.70 44.42 -58.18
C PHE A 197 31.09 45.83 -58.13
N LEU A 198 31.86 46.73 -57.48
CA LEU A 198 31.75 48.19 -57.36
C LEU A 198 30.63 48.77 -56.49
#